data_AF-A0A3A0A6A4-F1
#
_entry.id   AF-A0A3A0A6A4-F1
#
_cell.length_a   1.000
_cell.length_b   1.000
_cell.length_c   1.000
_cell.angle_alpha   90.00
_cell.angle_beta   90.00
_cell.angle_gamma   90.00
#
_symmetry.space_group_name_H-M   'P 1'
#
loop_
_entity.id
_entity.type
_entity.pdbx_description
1 polymer ?
#
loop_
_entity_poly.entity_id
_entity_poly.type
_entity_poly.pdbx_seq_one_letter_code
_entity_poly.pdbx_strand_id
1 'polypeptide(L)' 'MAPIQATELCAIVNGRVVLPGRVVEDRALLVGGGRIAGLQPVDQLPAGWVMVDAHGGWVTPGL' A
#
# COMPACT_ATOMS: atom_id res chain seq x y z
N MET A 1 -3.54 19.11 -10.84
CA MET A 1 -3.26 18.04 -9.86
C MET A 1 -2.03 18.45 -9.09
N ALA A 2 -2.14 18.72 -7.79
CA ALA A 2 -1.00 19.11 -6.96
C ALA A 2 -0.15 17.87 -6.61
N PRO A 3 1.18 17.99 -6.50
CA PRO A 3 2.04 16.89 -6.10
C PRO A 3 1.75 16.52 -4.63
N ILE A 4 1.47 15.24 -4.39
CA ILE A 4 1.33 14.67 -3.06
C ILE A 4 2.75 14.69 -2.43
N GLN A 5 2.97 15.48 -1.38
CA GLN A 5 4.28 15.55 -0.74
C GLN A 5 4.60 14.24 -0.01
N ALA A 6 5.87 13.80 -0.10
CA ALA A 6 6.33 12.47 0.31
C ALA A 6 6.22 12.17 1.82
N THR A 7 5.87 13.14 2.65
CA THR A 7 5.90 13.03 4.11
C THR A 7 4.75 12.21 4.71
N GLU A 8 3.73 11.87 3.93
CA GLU A 8 2.56 11.07 4.39
C GLU A 8 2.28 9.82 3.54
N LEU A 9 3.20 9.47 2.63
CA LEU A 9 3.04 8.32 1.75
C LEU A 9 3.68 7.08 2.37
N CYS A 10 2.88 6.04 2.62
CA CYS A 10 3.38 4.75 3.02
C CYS A 10 2.89 3.63 2.10
N ALA A 11 3.69 2.59 2.02
CA ALA A 11 3.39 1.38 1.28
C ALA A 11 3.36 0.20 2.25
N ILE A 12 2.23 -0.51 2.30
CA ILE A 12 2.16 -1.80 3.00
C ILE A 12 2.59 -2.87 2.00
N VAL A 13 3.62 -3.65 2.35
CA VAL A 13 4.26 -4.63 1.47
C VAL A 13 4.20 -6.03 2.07
N ASN A 14 4.49 -7.03 1.24
CA ASN A 14 4.61 -8.43 1.66
C ASN A 14 3.38 -8.92 2.43
N GLY A 15 2.19 -8.57 1.94
CA GLY A 15 0.92 -8.95 2.54
C GLY A 15 -0.09 -9.38 1.48
N ARG A 16 -1.15 -10.04 1.94
CA ARG A 16 -2.31 -10.42 1.12
C ARG A 16 -3.42 -9.40 1.34
N VAL A 17 -3.65 -8.54 0.35
CA VAL A 17 -4.59 -7.42 0.48
C VAL A 17 -6.00 -7.87 0.11
N VAL A 18 -6.93 -7.74 1.05
CA VAL A 18 -8.34 -8.06 0.85
C VAL A 18 -9.08 -6.83 0.32
N LEU A 19 -9.67 -6.98 -0.87
CA LEU A 19 -10.58 -6.01 -1.47
C LEU A 19 -11.99 -6.61 -1.56
N PRO A 20 -13.04 -5.79 -1.76
CA PRO A 20 -14.44 -6.25 -1.73
C PRO A 20 -14.81 -7.40 -2.68
N GLY A 21 -13.99 -7.74 -3.67
CA GLY A 21 -14.26 -8.84 -4.60
C GLY A 21 -13.04 -9.67 -5.00
N ARG A 22 -11.88 -9.44 -4.37
CA ARG A 22 -10.66 -10.21 -4.66
C ARG A 22 -9.61 -10.07 -3.58
N VAL A 23 -8.70 -11.02 -3.52
CA VAL A 23 -7.42 -10.89 -2.81
C VAL A 23 -6.35 -10.49 -3.83
N VAL A 24 -5.49 -9.56 -3.44
CA VAL A 24 -4.33 -9.15 -4.24
C VAL A 24 -3.06 -9.55 -3.50
N GLU A 25 -2.19 -10.25 -4.19
CA GLU A 25 -0.87 -10.68 -3.73
C GLU A 25 0.22 -10.00 -4.56
N ASP A 26 1.47 -10.09 -4.10
CA ASP A 26 2.66 -9.56 -4.79
C ASP A 26 2.59 -8.06 -5.17
N ARG A 27 1.77 -7.30 -4.45
CA ARG A 27 1.61 -5.86 -4.64
C ARG A 27 1.63 -5.11 -3.32
N ALA A 28 2.19 -3.92 -3.38
CA ALA A 28 2.14 -2.95 -2.30
C ALA A 28 0.80 -2.19 -2.31
N LEU A 29 0.20 -2.03 -1.13
CA LEU A 29 -0.94 -1.13 -0.93
C LEU A 29 -0.41 0.26 -0.59
N LEU A 30 -0.73 1.23 -1.45
CA LEU A 30 -0.30 2.61 -1.30
C LEU A 30 -1.34 3.36 -0.46
N VAL A 31 -0.88 4.01 0.62
CA VAL A 31 -1.71 4.81 1.50
C VAL A 31 -1.09 6.19 1.63
N GLY A 32 -1.92 7.23 1.57
CA GLY A 32 -1.46 8.61 1.68
C GLY A 32 -2.58 9.59 1.89
N GLY A 33 -2.38 10.63 2.70
CA GLY A 33 -3.40 11.66 2.93
C GLY A 33 -4.77 11.08 3.34
N GLY A 34 -4.75 10.08 4.23
CA GLY A 34 -5.94 9.43 4.80
C GLY A 34 -6.73 8.53 3.85
N ARG A 35 -6.18 8.16 2.67
CA ARG A 35 -6.88 7.32 1.68
C ARG A 35 -5.97 6.26 1.08
N ILE A 36 -6.58 5.23 0.53
CA ILE A 36 -5.89 4.28 -0.35
C ILE A 36 -5.63 4.98 -1.70
N ALA A 37 -4.36 5.13 -2.05
CA ALA A 37 -3.94 5.73 -3.32
C ALA A 37 -3.93 4.71 -4.46
N GLY A 38 -3.72 3.42 -4.16
CA GLY A 38 -3.76 2.35 -5.16
C GLY A 38 -2.96 1.11 -4.78
N LEU A 39 -2.74 0.25 -5.77
CA LEU A 39 -1.93 -0.96 -5.67
C LEU A 39 -0.86 -0.94 -6.76
N GLN A 40 0.39 -1.19 -6.37
CA GLN A 40 1.52 -1.14 -7.30
C GLN A 40 2.50 -2.29 -7.03
N PRO A 41 3.20 -2.82 -8.06
CA PRO A 41 4.33 -3.71 -7.86
C PRO A 41 5.37 -3.10 -6.91
N VAL A 42 5.95 -3.92 -6.03
CA VAL A 42 6.89 -3.46 -5.00
C VAL A 42 8.16 -2.84 -5.61
N ASP A 43 8.61 -3.38 -6.74
CA ASP A 43 9.77 -2.92 -7.51
C ASP A 43 9.56 -1.57 -8.21
N GLN A 44 8.32 -1.09 -8.29
CA GLN A 44 7.97 0.20 -8.88
C GLN A 44 7.76 1.29 -7.82
N LEU A 45 7.91 0.97 -6.52
CA LEU A 45 7.72 1.95 -5.45
C LEU A 45 8.79 3.06 -5.54
N PRO A 46 8.42 4.34 -5.39
CA PRO A 46 9.39 5.41 -5.37
C PRO A 46 10.36 5.26 -4.18
N ALA A 47 11.64 5.54 -4.42
CA ALA A 47 12.64 5.55 -3.36
C ALA A 47 12.26 6.55 -2.25
N GLY A 48 12.46 6.17 -0.99
CA GLY A 48 12.20 7.02 0.18
C GLY A 48 10.78 6.98 0.74
N TRP A 49 9.88 6.15 0.19
CA TRP A 49 8.59 5.88 0.84
C TRP A 49 8.78 5.10 2.14
N VAL A 50 7.91 5.37 3.12
CA VAL A 50 7.85 4.55 4.33
C VAL A 50 7.23 3.20 3.98
N MET A 51 7.97 2.13 4.24
CA MET A 51 7.50 0.76 4.00
C MET A 51 7.07 0.11 5.31
N VAL A 52 5.89 -0.48 5.30
CA VAL A 52 5.35 -1.27 6.40
C VAL A 52 5.27 -2.72 5.93
N ASP A 53 6.09 -3.59 6.50
CA ASP A 53 6.09 -5.02 6.17
C ASP A 53 4.94 -5.73 6.91
N ALA A 54 4.05 -6.39 6.16
CA ALA A 54 2.95 -7.19 6.72
C ALA A 54 3.38 -8.62 7.08
N HIS A 55 4.64 -9.00 6.81
CA HIS A 55 5.23 -10.30 7.15
C HIS A 55 4.44 -11.52 6.63
N GLY A 56 3.90 -11.43 5.42
CA GLY A 56 3.04 -12.44 4.80
C GLY A 56 1.60 -12.47 5.34
N GLY A 57 1.25 -11.52 6.20
CA GLY A 57 -0.06 -11.41 6.85
C GLY A 57 -1.18 -10.92 5.94
N TRP A 58 -2.39 -10.93 6.48
CA TRP A 58 -3.59 -10.39 5.83
C TRP A 58 -3.71 -8.89 6.08
N VAL A 59 -3.94 -8.13 5.02
CA VAL A 59 -4.27 -6.71 5.08
C VAL A 59 -5.75 -6.56 4.76
N THR A 60 -6.56 -6.33 5.79
CA THR A 60 -8.03 -6.27 5.68
C THR A 60 -8.55 -4.85 5.88
N PRO A 61 -9.75 -4.52 5.35
CA PRO A 61 -10.48 -3.36 5.84
C PRO A 61 -10.65 -3.43 7.36
N GLY A 62 -10.62 -2.27 8.01
CA GLY A 62 -10.97 -2.16 9.43
C GLY A 62 -12.42 -2.58 9.66
N LEU A 63 -12.71 -3.08 10.86
CA LEU A 63 -14.06 -3.45 11.31
C LEU A 63 -14.92 -2.22 11.60
#